data_AF-Q4T8J9-F1
#
_entry.id   AF-Q4T8J9-F1
#
_cell.length_a   1.000
_cell.length_b   1.000
_cell.length_c   1.000
_cell.angle_alpha   90.00
_cell.angle_beta   90.00
_cell.angle_gamma   90.00
#
_symmetry.space_group_name_H-M   'P 1'
#
loop_
_entity.id
_entity.type
_entity.pdbx_description
1 polymer ?
#
loop_
_entity_poly.entity_id
_entity_poly.type
_entity_poly.pdbx_seq_one_letter_code
_entity_poly.pdbx_strand_id
1 'polypeptide(L)'
;QLLGGQKTTSSFWTFEYYQSFFNVDTLQVLDRVKGSMMPLPGRNFVKHHLRNNPDLYGPFWICVTLVFSVAIGGNLSTFLRERGNPSYHYRPQFHRVAPGHALLCPTVTIAAVVIFLYAWLVPFCLWGFLTWRQRAERQIGGYSFLETVCVYGYSLFIYIPTSVFWIVPFEWLHWALIVIAILISGSVLVLTFWPVVHDDTKVVAVAIVATIVALHTLLAIGCK
;
A
#
# COMPACT_ATOMS: atom_id res chain seq x y z
N GLN A 1 13.20 -7.54 36.13
CA GLN A 1 11.87 -7.99 35.67
C GLN A 1 11.15 -6.77 35.12
N LEU A 2 11.11 -6.62 33.80
CA LEU A 2 10.39 -5.53 33.14
C LEU A 2 8.92 -5.92 33.06
N LEU A 3 8.06 -5.04 33.56
CA LEU A 3 6.62 -5.20 33.67
C LEU A 3 6.03 -5.45 32.27
N GLY A 4 5.80 -6.72 31.94
CA GLY A 4 4.91 -7.10 30.87
C GLY A 4 3.51 -6.68 31.28
N GLY A 5 3.12 -5.45 30.92
CA GLY A 5 1.78 -4.94 31.12
C GLY A 5 0.79 -5.93 30.52
N GLN A 6 0.00 -6.57 31.37
CA GLN A 6 -1.13 -7.39 30.97
C GLN A 6 -2.01 -6.51 30.08
N LYS A 7 -2.05 -6.78 28.77
CA LYS A 7 -3.01 -6.15 27.86
C LYS A 7 -4.40 -6.57 28.34
N THR A 8 -5.10 -5.68 29.03
CA THR A 8 -6.52 -5.84 29.30
C THR A 8 -7.22 -5.96 27.95
N THR A 9 -8.02 -7.00 27.76
CA THR A 9 -8.83 -7.17 26.57
C THR A 9 -9.93 -6.11 26.58
N SER A 10 -9.63 -4.94 26.05
CA SER A 10 -10.60 -3.85 25.89
C SER A 10 -11.70 -4.26 24.93
N SER A 11 -12.93 -3.81 25.22
CA SER A 11 -14.06 -4.05 24.33
C SER A 11 -13.83 -3.30 23.00
N PHE A 12 -14.28 -3.89 21.89
CA PHE A 12 -14.10 -3.36 20.53
C PHE A 12 -14.55 -1.89 20.34
N TRP A 13 -15.51 -1.44 21.16
CA TRP A 13 -16.08 -0.10 21.09
C TRP A 13 -15.32 0.95 21.91
N THR A 14 -14.29 0.57 22.65
CA THR A 14 -13.55 1.52 23.50
C THR A 14 -12.34 2.09 22.77
N PHE A 15 -11.96 3.30 23.14
CA PHE A 15 -10.81 3.98 22.56
C PHE A 15 -9.50 3.20 22.79
N GLU A 16 -9.36 2.57 23.95
CA GLU A 16 -8.19 1.79 24.35
C GLU A 16 -7.94 0.60 23.41
N TYR A 17 -9.00 0.00 22.86
CA TYR A 17 -8.89 -1.04 21.83
C TYR A 17 -8.15 -0.53 20.60
N TYR A 18 -8.57 0.62 20.05
CA TYR A 18 -7.94 1.20 18.86
C TYR A 18 -6.55 1.78 19.16
N GLN A 19 -6.36 2.39 20.33
CA GLN A 19 -5.07 2.92 20.76
C GLN A 19 -3.97 1.86 20.72
N SER A 20 -4.31 0.59 21.02
CA SER A 20 -3.35 -0.51 20.99
C SER A 20 -2.71 -0.75 19.61
N PHE A 21 -3.41 -0.43 18.51
CA PHE A 21 -2.89 -0.56 17.13
C PHE A 21 -2.03 0.63 16.69
N PHE A 22 -2.05 1.73 17.45
CA PHE A 22 -1.21 2.91 17.22
C PHE A 22 -0.02 2.99 18.20
N ASN A 23 -0.05 2.21 19.28
CA ASN A 23 1.03 2.12 20.25
C ASN A 23 2.12 1.15 19.76
N VAL A 24 2.94 1.60 18.81
CA VAL A 24 4.02 0.83 18.20
C VAL A 24 5.37 1.55 18.33
N ASP A 25 6.44 0.77 18.51
CA ASP A 25 7.80 1.31 18.53
C ASP A 25 8.30 1.63 17.13
N THR A 26 9.07 2.71 16.99
CA THR A 26 9.69 3.12 15.72
C THR A 26 10.55 2.02 15.10
N LEU A 27 11.26 1.24 15.94
CA LEU A 27 12.08 0.12 15.46
C LEU A 27 11.25 -1.01 14.84
N GLN A 28 10.04 -1.25 15.36
CA GLN A 28 9.12 -2.24 14.79
C GLN A 28 8.61 -1.78 13.42
N VAL A 29 8.24 -0.50 13.30
CA VAL A 29 7.80 0.08 12.02
C VAL A 29 8.93 0.03 11.00
N LEU A 30 10.17 0.35 11.39
CA LEU A 30 11.33 0.31 10.50
C LEU A 30 11.65 -1.12 10.03
N ASP A 31 11.55 -2.12 10.90
CA ASP A 31 11.73 -3.53 10.53
C ASP A 31 10.68 -3.97 9.51
N ARG A 32 9.41 -3.59 9.71
CA ARG A 32 8.30 -3.85 8.77
C ARG A 32 8.54 -3.16 7.42
N VAL A 33 8.98 -1.90 7.42
CA VAL A 33 9.35 -1.19 6.20
C VAL A 33 10.48 -1.92 5.46
N LYS A 34 11.56 -2.30 6.14
CA LYS A 34 12.67 -3.05 5.53
C LYS A 34 12.21 -4.38 4.96
N GLY A 35 11.35 -5.11 5.68
CA GLY A 35 10.73 -6.36 5.21
C GLY A 35 9.88 -6.17 3.96
N SER A 36 9.17 -5.05 3.84
CA SER A 36 8.38 -4.72 2.65
C SER A 36 9.23 -4.32 1.43
N MET A 37 10.46 -3.86 1.64
CA MET A 37 11.37 -3.51 0.55
C MET A 37 12.21 -4.70 0.05
N MET A 38 12.36 -5.74 0.88
CA MET A 38 13.15 -6.93 0.56
C MET A 38 12.31 -8.20 0.73
N PRO A 39 11.38 -8.47 -0.19
CA PRO A 39 10.61 -9.70 -0.19
C PRO A 39 11.53 -10.90 -0.46
N LEU A 40 11.72 -11.75 0.55
CA LEU A 40 12.52 -12.97 0.45
C LEU A 40 11.60 -14.19 0.28
N PRO A 41 11.78 -15.03 -0.76
CA PRO A 41 11.06 -16.28 -0.89
C PRO A 41 11.22 -17.15 0.37
N GLY A 42 10.11 -17.60 0.95
CA GLY A 42 10.10 -18.39 2.18
C GLY A 42 9.98 -17.59 3.49
N ARG A 43 10.09 -16.25 3.46
CA ARG A 43 9.83 -15.38 4.62
C ARG A 43 8.54 -14.59 4.42
N ASN A 44 7.42 -15.18 4.83
CA ASN A 44 6.11 -14.52 4.78
C ASN A 44 6.07 -13.26 5.67
N PHE A 45 5.63 -12.12 5.10
CA PHE A 45 5.62 -10.83 5.79
C PHE A 45 4.81 -10.86 7.09
N VAL A 46 3.61 -11.47 7.06
CA VAL A 46 2.74 -11.58 8.23
C VAL A 46 3.41 -12.42 9.32
N LYS A 47 3.92 -13.59 8.95
CA LYS A 47 4.51 -14.54 9.90
C LYS A 47 5.79 -13.99 10.55
N HIS A 48 6.61 -13.26 9.80
CA HIS A 48 7.92 -12.80 10.29
C HIS A 48 7.89 -11.41 10.93
N HIS A 49 7.09 -10.48 10.40
CA HIS A 49 7.13 -9.06 10.81
C HIS A 49 5.88 -8.60 11.58
N LEU A 50 4.74 -9.29 11.43
CA LEU A 50 3.54 -8.94 12.21
C LEU A 50 3.43 -9.76 13.50
N ARG A 51 3.80 -11.06 13.50
CA ARG A 51 3.82 -11.93 14.71
C ARG A 51 2.57 -11.76 15.61
N ASN A 52 1.37 -11.72 15.03
CA ASN A 52 0.09 -11.49 15.72
C ASN A 52 -0.06 -10.11 16.41
N ASN A 53 0.75 -9.11 16.04
CA ASN A 53 0.64 -7.73 16.51
C ASN A 53 0.51 -6.76 15.32
N PRO A 54 -0.59 -6.82 14.55
CA PRO A 54 -0.83 -5.89 13.45
C PRO A 54 -0.94 -4.46 13.98
N ASP A 55 -0.63 -3.48 13.14
CA ASP A 55 -0.69 -2.06 13.46
C ASP A 55 -1.46 -1.26 12.40
N LEU A 56 -2.08 -0.17 12.82
CA LEU A 56 -2.69 0.78 11.89
C LEU A 56 -1.82 2.02 11.67
N TYR A 57 -0.84 2.25 12.56
CA TYR A 57 0.06 3.39 12.50
C TYR A 57 0.87 3.43 11.20
N GLY A 58 1.59 2.37 10.86
CA GLY A 58 2.43 2.28 9.68
C GLY A 58 1.63 2.48 8.39
N PRO A 59 0.62 1.64 8.11
CA PRO A 59 -0.25 1.79 6.94
C PRO A 59 -0.83 3.19 6.77
N PHE A 60 -1.32 3.80 7.86
CA PHE A 60 -1.88 5.15 7.83
C PHE A 60 -0.83 6.19 7.40
N TRP A 61 0.32 6.23 8.08
CA TRP A 61 1.36 7.23 7.80
C TRP A 61 2.02 7.03 6.45
N ILE A 62 2.17 5.78 5.99
CA ILE A 62 2.65 5.48 4.64
C ILE A 62 1.69 6.05 3.59
N CYS A 63 0.38 5.84 3.74
CA CYS A 63 -0.62 6.38 2.82
C CYS A 63 -0.59 7.92 2.80
N VAL A 64 -0.59 8.56 3.97
CA VAL A 64 -0.51 10.04 4.07
C VAL A 64 0.74 10.58 3.38
N THR A 65 1.90 10.00 3.66
CA THR A 65 3.18 10.44 3.08
C THR A 65 3.20 10.25 1.57
N LEU A 66 2.67 9.12 1.09
CA LEU A 66 2.60 8.84 -0.34
C LEU A 66 1.70 9.84 -1.08
N VAL A 67 0.53 10.17 -0.53
CA VAL A 67 -0.39 11.19 -1.10
C VAL A 67 0.33 12.52 -1.31
N PHE A 68 1.02 13.00 -0.28
CA PHE A 68 1.77 14.26 -0.38
C PHE A 68 2.96 14.15 -1.35
N SER A 69 3.69 13.03 -1.32
CA SER A 69 4.86 12.84 -2.19
C SER A 69 4.47 12.80 -3.67
N VAL A 70 3.41 12.06 -4.04
CA VAL A 70 2.90 12.00 -5.43
C VAL A 70 2.38 13.37 -5.87
N ALA A 71 1.61 14.05 -5.02
CA ALA A 71 1.06 15.36 -5.36
C ALA A 71 2.16 16.44 -5.54
N ILE A 72 3.18 16.45 -4.68
CA ILE A 72 4.31 17.38 -4.80
C ILE A 72 5.17 17.01 -6.03
N GLY A 73 5.47 15.73 -6.21
CA GLY A 73 6.26 15.22 -7.34
C GLY A 73 5.65 15.57 -8.69
N GLY A 74 4.35 15.37 -8.86
CA GLY A 74 3.63 15.71 -10.10
C GLY A 74 3.61 17.22 -10.39
N ASN A 75 3.36 18.06 -9.38
CA ASN A 75 3.38 19.51 -9.54
C ASN A 75 4.78 20.04 -9.89
N LEU A 76 5.82 19.52 -9.23
CA LEU A 76 7.20 19.95 -9.47
C LEU A 76 7.72 19.49 -10.84
N SER A 77 7.40 18.26 -11.26
CA SER A 77 7.71 17.75 -12.59
C SER A 77 7.11 18.64 -13.70
N THR A 78 5.84 19.01 -13.54
CA THR A 78 5.16 19.94 -14.46
C THR A 78 5.83 21.31 -14.50
N PHE A 79 6.18 21.87 -13.34
CA PHE A 79 6.89 23.14 -13.26
C PHE A 79 8.26 23.10 -13.97
N LEU A 80 9.04 22.04 -13.77
CA LEU A 80 10.35 21.88 -14.38
C LEU A 80 10.28 21.71 -15.90
N ARG A 81 9.28 20.98 -16.40
CA ARG A 81 9.08 20.79 -17.85
C ARG A 81 8.70 22.08 -18.58
N GLU A 82 7.99 22.98 -17.90
CA GLU A 82 7.52 24.25 -18.47
C GLU A 82 8.46 25.43 -18.16
N ARG A 83 9.57 25.21 -17.43
CA ARG A 83 10.58 26.25 -17.20
C ARG A 83 11.25 26.62 -18.52
N GLY A 84 10.95 27.84 -19.00
CA GLY A 84 11.53 28.40 -20.22
C GLY A 84 10.51 28.68 -21.33
N ASN A 85 9.24 28.34 -21.16
CA ASN A 85 8.18 28.69 -22.10
C ASN A 85 7.63 30.10 -21.78
N PRO A 86 7.88 31.13 -22.62
CA PRO A 86 7.44 32.50 -22.36
C PRO A 86 5.90 32.66 -22.39
N SER A 87 5.16 31.65 -22.86
CA SER A 87 3.69 31.64 -22.89
C SER A 87 3.07 30.88 -21.71
N TYR A 88 3.87 30.27 -20.82
CA TYR A 88 3.37 29.44 -19.74
C TYR A 88 3.20 30.24 -18.43
N HIS A 89 1.94 30.55 -18.10
CA HIS A 89 1.59 31.07 -16.78
C HIS A 89 1.45 29.93 -15.78
N TYR A 90 2.45 29.79 -14.88
CA TYR A 90 2.38 28.85 -13.78
C TYR A 90 1.14 29.11 -12.92
N ARG A 91 0.19 28.18 -12.95
CA ARG A 91 -0.93 28.12 -12.00
C ARG A 91 -0.89 26.76 -11.30
N PRO A 92 -0.70 26.74 -9.97
CA PRO A 92 -0.77 25.49 -9.21
C PRO A 92 -2.11 24.79 -9.48
N GLN A 93 -2.08 23.58 -10.03
CA GLN A 93 -3.29 22.86 -10.46
C GLN A 93 -3.92 22.09 -9.29
N PHE A 94 -4.13 22.76 -8.15
CA PHE A 94 -4.76 22.12 -6.98
C PHE A 94 -6.23 21.74 -7.22
N HIS A 95 -6.88 22.23 -8.29
CA HIS A 95 -8.32 22.07 -8.57
C HIS A 95 -8.69 21.86 -10.04
N ARG A 96 -7.73 21.72 -10.98
CA ARG A 96 -8.08 21.51 -12.39
C ARG A 96 -8.29 20.02 -12.68
N VAL A 97 -9.56 19.61 -12.65
CA VAL A 97 -10.00 18.37 -13.30
C VAL A 97 -10.25 18.70 -14.78
N ALA A 98 -9.21 18.67 -15.61
CA ALA A 98 -9.39 18.81 -17.06
C ALA A 98 -10.09 17.53 -17.58
N PRO A 99 -11.22 17.63 -18.32
CA PRO A 99 -12.11 16.51 -18.66
C PRO A 99 -11.56 15.50 -19.68
N GLY A 100 -10.23 15.35 -19.78
CA GLY A 100 -9.57 14.34 -20.62
C GLY A 100 -8.17 13.92 -20.14
N HIS A 101 -7.61 14.58 -19.13
CA HIS A 101 -6.27 14.30 -18.56
C HIS A 101 -6.30 14.01 -17.05
N ALA A 102 -7.49 13.92 -16.46
CA ALA A 102 -7.71 13.70 -15.03
C ALA A 102 -7.17 12.36 -14.50
N LEU A 103 -6.83 11.42 -15.38
CA LEU A 103 -6.35 10.08 -15.02
C LEU A 103 -4.82 10.00 -14.87
N LEU A 104 -4.08 10.99 -15.36
CA LEU A 104 -2.62 10.95 -15.49
C LEU A 104 -1.88 11.91 -14.54
N CYS A 105 -2.59 12.72 -13.75
CA CYS A 105 -2.00 13.55 -12.70
C CYS A 105 -3.01 13.71 -11.57
N PRO A 106 -2.89 12.95 -10.47
CA PRO A 106 -3.84 13.07 -9.38
C PRO A 106 -3.58 14.38 -8.60
N THR A 107 -4.60 15.22 -8.48
CA THR A 107 -4.60 16.26 -7.43
C THR A 107 -4.48 15.59 -6.06
N VAL A 108 -4.07 16.33 -5.03
CA VAL A 108 -3.95 15.79 -3.65
C VAL A 108 -5.20 15.01 -3.23
N THR A 109 -6.38 15.53 -3.58
CA THR A 109 -7.67 14.87 -3.28
C THR A 109 -7.86 13.56 -4.03
N ILE A 110 -7.54 13.51 -5.33
CA ILE A 110 -7.65 12.29 -6.13
C ILE A 110 -6.63 11.24 -5.64
N ALA A 111 -5.39 11.66 -5.39
CA ALA A 111 -4.36 10.79 -4.84
C ALA A 111 -4.79 10.21 -3.49
N ALA A 112 -5.34 11.04 -2.59
CA ALA A 112 -5.87 10.61 -1.31
C ALA A 112 -6.96 9.56 -1.47
N VAL A 113 -7.98 9.84 -2.29
CA VAL A 113 -9.08 8.90 -2.51
C VAL A 113 -8.56 7.57 -3.08
N VAL A 114 -7.73 7.61 -4.13
CA VAL A 114 -7.23 6.39 -4.78
C VAL A 114 -6.34 5.56 -3.84
N ILE A 115 -5.39 6.19 -3.16
CA ILE A 115 -4.44 5.50 -2.27
C ILE A 115 -5.18 4.91 -1.05
N PHE A 116 -6.07 5.67 -0.41
CA PHE A 116 -6.81 5.16 0.74
C PHE A 116 -7.85 4.11 0.35
N LEU A 117 -8.56 4.26 -0.77
CA LEU A 117 -9.45 3.20 -1.26
C LEU A 117 -8.67 1.94 -1.55
N TYR A 118 -7.51 2.04 -2.20
CA TYR A 118 -6.66 0.87 -2.42
C TYR A 118 -6.21 0.23 -1.09
N ALA A 119 -5.70 1.02 -0.15
CA ALA A 119 -5.14 0.52 1.10
C ALA A 119 -6.17 -0.04 2.10
N TRP A 120 -7.46 0.31 1.95
CA TRP A 120 -8.52 -0.13 2.87
C TRP A 120 -9.57 -1.02 2.20
N LEU A 121 -10.08 -0.64 1.03
CA LEU A 121 -11.17 -1.37 0.37
C LEU A 121 -10.68 -2.68 -0.24
N VAL A 122 -9.51 -2.69 -0.90
CA VAL A 122 -8.95 -3.91 -1.50
C VAL A 122 -8.67 -4.98 -0.45
N PRO A 123 -7.94 -4.71 0.65
CA PRO A 123 -7.74 -5.71 1.69
C PRO A 123 -9.04 -6.09 2.40
N PHE A 124 -10.01 -5.19 2.54
CA PHE A 124 -11.34 -5.53 3.06
C PHE A 124 -12.06 -6.54 2.17
N CYS A 125 -12.14 -6.29 0.86
CA CYS A 125 -12.77 -7.19 -0.10
C CYS A 125 -12.03 -8.54 -0.17
N LEU A 126 -10.69 -8.53 -0.21
CA LEU A 126 -9.89 -9.74 -0.23
C LEU A 126 -10.10 -10.57 1.04
N TRP A 127 -10.00 -9.94 2.22
CA TRP A 127 -10.23 -10.60 3.49
C TRP A 127 -11.65 -11.17 3.59
N GLY A 128 -12.67 -10.40 3.21
CA GLY A 128 -14.07 -10.84 3.21
C GLY A 128 -14.30 -12.04 2.27
N PHE A 129 -13.69 -12.01 1.09
CA PHE A 129 -13.76 -13.13 0.14
C PHE A 129 -13.05 -14.38 0.68
N LEU A 130 -11.81 -14.24 1.16
CA LEU A 130 -11.03 -15.36 1.70
C LEU A 130 -11.69 -15.98 2.93
N THR A 131 -12.21 -15.16 3.86
CA THR A 131 -12.90 -15.67 5.05
C THR A 131 -14.21 -16.38 4.70
N TRP A 132 -14.98 -15.86 3.74
CA TRP A 132 -16.19 -16.53 3.25
C TRP A 132 -15.87 -17.90 2.64
N ARG A 133 -14.81 -17.99 1.82
CA ARG A 133 -14.34 -19.25 1.20
C ARG A 133 -13.81 -20.24 2.23
N GLN A 134 -12.96 -19.79 3.15
CA GLN A 134 -12.39 -20.64 4.20
C GLN A 134 -13.46 -21.24 5.12
N ARG A 135 -14.53 -20.50 5.41
CA ARG A 135 -15.67 -21.00 6.20
C ARG A 135 -16.45 -22.08 5.45
N ALA A 136 -16.57 -21.96 4.13
CA ALA A 136 -17.22 -22.97 3.29
C ALA A 136 -16.38 -24.26 3.19
N GLU A 137 -15.04 -24.14 3.12
CA GLU A 137 -14.12 -25.26 2.89
C GLU A 137 -13.41 -25.80 4.14
N ARG A 138 -13.72 -25.28 5.34
CA ARG A 138 -13.13 -25.67 6.65
C ARG A 138 -11.59 -25.58 6.72
N GLN A 139 -11.01 -24.66 5.98
CA GLN A 139 -9.56 -24.42 5.98
C GLN A 139 -9.12 -23.66 7.25
N ILE A 140 -8.07 -24.13 7.93
CA ILE A 140 -7.52 -23.54 9.16
C ILE A 140 -6.25 -22.76 8.80
N GLY A 141 -6.34 -21.45 8.53
CA GLY A 141 -5.12 -20.68 8.20
C GLY A 141 -5.27 -19.28 7.58
N GLY A 142 -6.31 -18.51 7.92
CA GLY A 142 -6.52 -17.17 7.39
C GLY A 142 -5.78 -16.05 8.14
N TYR A 143 -5.51 -14.95 7.45
CA TYR A 143 -5.09 -13.70 8.07
C TYR A 143 -6.29 -12.92 8.62
N SER A 144 -6.06 -12.20 9.71
CA SER A 144 -7.01 -11.19 10.18
C SER A 144 -7.13 -10.03 9.18
N PHE A 145 -8.24 -9.30 9.28
CA PHE A 145 -8.44 -8.08 8.49
C PHE A 145 -7.29 -7.09 8.67
N LEU A 146 -6.88 -6.87 9.92
CA LEU A 146 -5.81 -5.94 10.26
C LEU A 146 -4.46 -6.37 9.69
N GLU A 147 -4.13 -7.67 9.71
CA GLU A 147 -2.91 -8.18 9.07
C GLU A 147 -2.95 -7.95 7.55
N THR A 148 -4.11 -8.13 6.93
CA THR A 148 -4.30 -7.89 5.49
C THR A 148 -4.09 -6.40 5.15
N VAL A 149 -4.69 -5.50 5.93
CA VAL A 149 -4.50 -4.03 5.80
C VAL A 149 -3.03 -3.64 6.01
N CYS A 150 -2.38 -4.22 7.01
CA CYS A 150 -0.95 -3.98 7.26
C CYS A 150 -0.10 -4.33 6.05
N VAL A 151 -0.25 -5.54 5.51
CA VAL A 151 0.52 -6.01 4.36
C VAL A 151 0.34 -5.06 3.17
N TYR A 152 -0.92 -4.69 2.87
CA TYR A 152 -1.21 -3.74 1.80
C TYR A 152 -0.58 -2.37 2.08
N GLY A 153 -0.75 -1.81 3.27
CA GLY A 153 -0.19 -0.51 3.63
C GLY A 153 1.33 -0.47 3.56
N TYR A 154 2.03 -1.46 4.14
CA TYR A 154 3.49 -1.52 4.08
C TYR A 154 4.02 -1.76 2.68
N SER A 155 3.31 -2.55 1.86
CA SER A 155 3.70 -2.75 0.45
C SER A 155 3.77 -1.43 -0.33
N LEU A 156 3.00 -0.41 0.07
CA LEU A 156 3.00 0.90 -0.61
C LEU A 156 4.24 1.75 -0.32
N PHE A 157 5.07 1.39 0.67
CA PHE A 157 6.21 2.21 1.07
C PHE A 157 7.16 2.52 -0.09
N ILE A 158 7.42 1.54 -0.98
CA ILE A 158 8.36 1.70 -2.11
C ILE A 158 7.94 2.81 -3.07
N TYR A 159 6.66 3.17 -3.13
CA TYR A 159 6.18 4.25 -3.98
C TYR A 159 6.60 5.63 -3.46
N ILE A 160 6.84 5.79 -2.15
CA ILE A 160 7.28 7.07 -1.55
C ILE A 160 8.67 7.51 -2.08
N PRO A 161 9.75 6.72 -1.95
CA PRO A 161 11.03 7.12 -2.53
C PRO A 161 10.94 7.20 -4.05
N THR A 162 10.16 6.33 -4.70
CA THR A 162 9.95 6.34 -6.15
C THR A 162 9.34 7.67 -6.63
N SER A 163 8.33 8.20 -5.92
CA SER A 163 7.68 9.47 -6.30
C SER A 163 8.57 10.69 -6.12
N VAL A 164 9.53 10.64 -5.21
CA VAL A 164 10.56 11.69 -5.09
C VAL A 164 11.48 11.68 -6.33
N PHE A 165 11.83 10.51 -6.87
CA PHE A 165 12.66 10.42 -8.08
C PHE A 165 11.95 10.87 -9.36
N TRP A 166 10.61 10.96 -9.39
CA TRP A 166 9.86 11.45 -10.55
C TRP A 166 10.03 12.95 -10.85
N ILE A 167 10.68 13.70 -9.95
CA ILE A 167 11.08 15.09 -10.20
C ILE A 167 12.02 15.20 -11.42
N VAL A 168 12.80 14.16 -11.69
CA VAL A 168 13.75 14.14 -12.80
C VAL A 168 13.01 13.95 -14.14
N PRO A 169 13.21 14.79 -15.16
CA PRO A 169 12.42 14.80 -16.40
C PRO A 169 12.87 13.73 -17.43
N PHE A 170 13.18 12.51 -16.98
CA PHE A 170 13.54 11.39 -17.86
C PHE A 170 12.44 10.33 -17.88
N GLU A 171 11.70 10.24 -18.99
CA GLU A 171 10.55 9.33 -19.11
C GLU A 171 10.92 7.85 -18.97
N TRP A 172 12.05 7.43 -19.53
CA TRP A 172 12.51 6.04 -19.41
C TRP A 172 12.80 5.66 -17.95
N LEU A 173 13.32 6.61 -17.16
CA LEU A 173 13.62 6.41 -15.74
C LEU A 173 12.32 6.24 -14.94
N HIS A 174 11.28 7.00 -15.25
CA HIS A 174 9.97 6.85 -14.60
C HIS A 174 9.40 5.45 -14.81
N TRP A 175 9.40 4.96 -16.05
CA TRP A 175 8.91 3.62 -16.36
C TRP A 175 9.75 2.53 -15.68
N ALA A 176 11.08 2.67 -15.68
CA ALA A 176 11.96 1.73 -14.98
C ALA A 176 11.65 1.68 -13.48
N LEU A 177 11.51 2.83 -12.83
CA LEU A 177 11.17 2.92 -11.41
C LEU A 177 9.78 2.35 -11.09
N ILE A 178 8.79 2.59 -11.94
CA ILE A 178 7.44 2.02 -11.79
C ILE A 178 7.49 0.49 -11.86
N VAL A 179 8.20 -0.06 -12.85
CA VAL A 179 8.35 -1.52 -12.97
C VAL A 179 9.02 -2.10 -11.73
N ILE A 180 10.09 -1.48 -11.24
CA ILE A 180 10.77 -1.92 -10.02
C ILE A 180 9.83 -1.85 -8.80
N ALA A 181 9.08 -0.76 -8.65
CA ALA A 181 8.14 -0.58 -7.55
C ALA A 181 7.03 -1.64 -7.57
N ILE A 182 6.43 -1.91 -8.74
CA ILE A 182 5.42 -2.96 -8.94
C ILE A 182 5.99 -4.33 -8.60
N LEU A 183 7.22 -4.64 -9.03
CA LEU A 183 7.85 -5.94 -8.78
C LEU A 183 8.13 -6.15 -7.29
N ILE A 184 8.72 -5.16 -6.61
CA ILE A 184 9.02 -5.26 -5.18
C ILE A 184 7.73 -5.33 -4.36
N SER A 185 6.82 -4.39 -4.56
CA SER A 185 5.59 -4.32 -3.77
C SER A 185 4.62 -5.47 -4.10
N GLY A 186 4.46 -5.79 -5.38
CA GLY A 186 3.65 -6.92 -5.84
C GLY A 186 4.18 -8.26 -5.33
N SER A 187 5.50 -8.46 -5.30
CA SER A 187 6.05 -9.70 -4.75
C SER A 187 5.83 -9.85 -3.24
N VAL A 188 5.83 -8.76 -2.45
CA VAL A 188 5.41 -8.81 -1.04
C VAL A 188 3.98 -9.34 -0.92
N LEU A 189 3.05 -8.82 -1.73
CA LEU A 189 1.65 -9.26 -1.70
C LEU A 189 1.52 -10.73 -2.13
N VAL A 190 2.10 -11.09 -3.28
CA VAL A 190 2.01 -12.45 -3.82
C VAL A 190 2.64 -13.46 -2.86
N LEU A 191 3.86 -13.23 -2.36
CA LEU A 191 4.53 -14.15 -1.44
C LEU A 191 3.79 -14.26 -0.09
N THR A 192 3.09 -13.21 0.32
CA THR A 192 2.31 -13.22 1.57
C THR A 192 1.02 -14.01 1.41
N PHE A 193 0.26 -13.79 0.34
CA PHE A 193 -1.03 -14.44 0.15
C PHE A 193 -0.96 -15.81 -0.53
N TRP A 194 0.13 -16.12 -1.24
CA TRP A 194 0.32 -17.41 -1.92
C TRP A 194 0.07 -18.62 -1.00
N PRO A 195 0.66 -18.71 0.21
CA PRO A 195 0.41 -19.83 1.11
C PRO A 195 -1.05 -19.94 1.58
N VAL A 196 -1.82 -18.86 1.53
CA VAL A 196 -3.24 -18.86 1.95
C VAL A 196 -4.16 -19.30 0.80
N VAL A 197 -3.78 -19.00 -0.45
CA VAL A 197 -4.62 -19.28 -1.63
C VAL A 197 -4.21 -20.56 -2.37
N HIS A 198 -2.98 -21.06 -2.16
CA HIS A 198 -2.47 -22.21 -2.91
C HIS A 198 -3.19 -23.53 -2.62
N ASP A 199 -3.86 -23.63 -1.47
CA ASP A 199 -4.63 -24.80 -1.06
C ASP A 199 -6.04 -24.82 -1.70
N ASP A 200 -6.50 -23.71 -2.27
CA ASP A 200 -7.75 -23.65 -3.04
C ASP A 200 -7.54 -24.25 -4.46
N THR A 201 -8.60 -24.34 -5.24
CA THR A 201 -8.54 -24.71 -6.64
C THR A 201 -7.59 -23.80 -7.42
N LYS A 202 -6.83 -24.40 -8.35
CA LYS A 202 -5.86 -23.65 -9.19
C LYS A 202 -6.48 -22.44 -9.88
N VAL A 203 -7.73 -22.55 -10.32
CA VAL A 203 -8.46 -21.47 -10.99
C VAL A 203 -8.68 -20.29 -10.03
N VAL A 204 -9.17 -20.55 -8.82
CA VAL A 204 -9.42 -19.51 -7.81
C VAL A 204 -8.10 -18.89 -7.33
N ALA A 205 -7.09 -19.71 -7.05
CA ALA A 205 -5.78 -19.24 -6.63
C ALA A 205 -5.17 -18.28 -7.68
N VAL A 206 -5.17 -18.68 -8.95
CA VAL A 206 -4.68 -17.85 -10.05
C VAL A 206 -5.52 -16.59 -10.23
N ALA A 207 -6.85 -16.68 -10.12
CA ALA A 207 -7.74 -15.52 -10.23
C ALA A 207 -7.49 -14.48 -9.13
N ILE A 208 -7.28 -14.91 -7.88
CA ILE A 208 -6.95 -14.01 -6.77
C ILE A 208 -5.61 -13.34 -7.01
N VAL A 209 -4.56 -14.11 -7.31
CA VAL A 209 -3.22 -13.55 -7.55
C VAL A 209 -3.23 -12.59 -8.74
N ALA A 210 -3.90 -12.95 -9.84
CA ALA A 210 -4.05 -12.08 -11.00
C ALA A 210 -4.77 -10.77 -10.65
N THR A 211 -5.83 -10.84 -9.84
CA THR A 211 -6.58 -9.66 -9.38
C THR A 211 -5.70 -8.75 -8.52
N ILE A 212 -4.93 -9.32 -7.59
CA ILE A 212 -3.97 -8.57 -6.74
C ILE A 212 -2.95 -7.84 -7.62
N VAL A 213 -2.31 -8.56 -8.56
CA VAL A 213 -1.30 -7.97 -9.45
C VAL A 213 -1.91 -6.91 -10.36
N ALA A 214 -3.11 -7.15 -10.89
CA ALA A 214 -3.80 -6.19 -11.76
C ALA A 214 -4.14 -4.90 -11.02
N LEU A 215 -4.79 -4.98 -9.85
CA LEU A 215 -5.14 -3.80 -9.05
C LEU A 215 -3.89 -3.03 -8.60
N HIS A 216 -2.82 -3.75 -8.24
CA HIS A 216 -1.56 -3.14 -7.83
C HIS A 216 -0.87 -2.40 -8.99
N THR A 217 -0.88 -3.00 -10.18
CA THR A 217 -0.36 -2.39 -11.41
C THR A 217 -1.17 -1.15 -11.79
N LEU A 218 -2.50 -1.21 -11.68
CA LEU A 218 -3.39 -0.07 -11.94
C LEU A 218 -3.09 1.10 -10.99
N LEU A 219 -2.87 0.83 -9.71
CA LEU A 219 -2.46 1.86 -8.74
C LEU A 219 -1.14 2.50 -9.16
N ALA A 220 -0.13 1.70 -9.48
CA ALA A 220 1.20 2.19 -9.86
C ALA A 220 1.16 3.07 -11.11
N ILE A 221 0.39 2.67 -12.12
CA ILE A 221 0.18 3.45 -13.34
C ILE A 221 -0.58 4.75 -13.03
N GLY A 222 -1.59 4.71 -12.15
CA GLY A 222 -2.33 5.91 -11.74
C GLY A 222 -1.54 6.90 -10.88
N CYS A 223 -0.41 6.46 -10.30
CA CYS A 223 0.49 7.34 -9.55
C CYS A 223 1.54 8.05 -10.44
N LYS A 224 1.80 7.57 -11.66
CA LYS A 224 2.67 8.24 -12.65
C LYS A 224 1.95 9.44 -13.27
#